data_AF-A0A959X323-F1
#
_entry.id   AF-A0A959X323-F1
#
_cell.length_a   1.000
_cell.length_b   1.000
_cell.length_c   1.000
_cell.angle_alpha   90.00
_cell.angle_beta   90.00
_cell.angle_gamma   90.00
#
_symmetry.space_group_name_H-M   'P 1'
#
loop_
_entity.id
_entity.type
_entity.pdbx_description
1 polymer ?
#
loop_
_entity_poly.entity_id
_entity_poly.type
_entity_poly.pdbx_seq_one_letter_code
_entity_poly.pdbx_strand_id
1 'polypeptide(L)' 'MSEVVNAVIGAGLRIERLDEGTVLPWRFSPRMEEVDGGRAWPEPERGSVPVTFSLAARKAVRLLTSGAPQPAQR' A
#
# COMPACT_ATOMS: atom_id res chain seq x y z
N MET A 1 0.31 1.65 10.22
CA MET A 1 0.27 1.17 8.81
C MET A 1 -0.36 -0.21 8.67
N SER A 2 0.05 -1.22 9.45
CA SER A 2 -0.51 -2.59 9.37
C SER A 2 -2.04 -2.64 9.36
N GLU A 3 -2.71 -1.78 10.12
CA GLU A 3 -4.17 -1.67 10.14
C GLU A 3 -4.78 -1.35 8.77
N VAL A 4 -4.25 -0.36 8.05
CA VAL A 4 -4.74 0.03 6.71
C VAL A 4 -4.55 -1.11 5.73
N VAL A 5 -3.36 -1.72 5.71
CA VAL A 5 -3.03 -2.86 4.84
C VAL A 5 -3.98 -4.03 5.09
N ASN A 6 -4.16 -4.41 6.36
CA ASN A 6 -5.03 -5.51 6.74
C ASN A 6 -6.51 -5.20 6.51
N ALA A 7 -6.95 -3.95 6.65
CA ALA A 7 -8.31 -3.55 6.31
C ALA A 7 -8.60 -3.72 4.82
N VAL A 8 -7.65 -3.35 3.94
CA VAL A 8 -7.79 -3.55 2.48
C VAL A 8 -7.81 -5.03 2.11
N ILE A 9 -6.94 -5.84 2.73
CA ILE A 9 -6.94 -7.30 2.55
C ILE A 9 -8.27 -7.90 3.05
N GLY A 10 -8.73 -7.50 4.24
CA GLY A 10 -9.97 -7.97 4.84
C GLY A 10 -11.21 -7.60 4.02
N ALA A 11 -11.17 -6.49 3.30
CA ALA A 11 -12.18 -6.09 2.32
C ALA A 11 -12.16 -6.93 1.02
N GLY A 12 -11.24 -7.88 0.88
CA GLY A 12 -11.13 -8.76 -0.28
C GLY A 12 -10.44 -8.14 -1.49
N LEU A 13 -9.70 -7.05 -1.30
CA LEU A 13 -8.89 -6.45 -2.36
C LEU A 13 -7.50 -7.08 -2.38
N ARG A 14 -6.95 -7.22 -3.58
CA ARG A 14 -5.55 -7.59 -3.80
C ARG A 14 -4.70 -6.32 -3.83
N ILE A 15 -3.69 -6.26 -2.96
CA ILE A 15 -2.69 -5.20 -3.01
C ILE A 15 -1.80 -5.40 -4.24
N GLU A 16 -1.64 -4.35 -5.04
CA GLU A 16 -0.81 -4.34 -6.25
C GLU A 16 0.53 -3.62 -6.01
N ARG A 17 0.51 -2.56 -5.20
CA ARG A 17 1.69 -1.74 -4.91
C ARG A 17 1.57 -1.07 -3.55
N LEU A 18 2.67 -1.00 -2.82
CA LEU A 18 2.85 -0.20 -1.62
C LEU A 18 4.17 0.55 -1.79
N ASP A 19 4.12 1.88 -1.78
CA ASP A 19 5.32 2.73 -1.84
C ASP A 19 5.43 3.56 -0.56
N GLU A 20 6.66 3.93 -0.26
CA GLU A 20 7.03 4.75 0.88
C GLU A 20 7.71 6.03 0.36
N GLY A 21 7.24 7.18 0.82
CA GLY A 21 7.81 8.48 0.46
C GLY A 21 8.62 9.08 1.60
N THR A 22 9.68 9.82 1.25
CA THR A 22 10.62 10.43 2.21
C THR A 22 10.53 11.96 2.24
N VAL A 23 9.67 12.57 1.41
CA VAL A 23 9.50 14.02 1.27
C VAL A 23 8.03 14.41 1.49
N LEU A 24 7.80 15.47 2.26
CA LEU A 24 6.50 16.13 2.46
C LEU A 24 6.53 17.56 1.91
N PRO A 25 5.41 18.08 1.39
CA PRO A 25 5.33 19.48 0.98
C PRO A 25 5.15 20.46 2.16
N TRP A 26 4.90 19.96 3.37
CA TRP A 26 4.79 20.78 4.60
C TRP A 26 5.74 20.29 5.70
N ARG A 27 5.99 21.14 6.71
CA ARG A 27 6.83 20.79 7.87
C ARG A 27 6.00 20.04 8.91
N PHE A 28 6.19 18.73 9.00
CA PHE A 28 5.56 17.91 10.04
C PHE A 28 6.31 18.00 11.39
N SER A 29 7.64 18.08 11.36
CA SER A 29 8.49 18.16 12.55
C SER A 29 9.51 19.31 12.45
N PRO A 30 9.86 19.98 13.57
CA PRO A 30 10.92 20.99 13.59
C PRO A 30 12.28 20.47 13.10
N ARG A 31 12.54 19.16 13.23
CA ARG A 31 13.78 18.50 12.83
C ARG A 31 13.93 18.33 11.31
N MET A 32 12.88 18.53 10.54
CA MET A 32 12.93 18.34 9.08
C MET A 32 13.74 19.44 8.40
N GLU A 33 14.48 19.04 7.38
CA GLU A 33 15.33 19.88 6.54
C GLU A 33 14.63 20.20 5.21
N GLU A 34 15.01 21.31 4.59
CA GLU A 34 14.58 21.62 3.22
C GLU A 34 15.39 20.79 2.22
N VAL A 35 14.69 20.21 1.26
CA VAL A 35 15.26 19.42 0.15
C VAL A 35 14.56 19.81 -1.14
N ASP A 36 15.09 19.35 -2.27
CA ASP A 36 14.37 19.50 -3.53
C ASP A 36 12.98 18.84 -3.44
N GLY A 37 11.95 19.58 -3.85
CA GLY A 37 10.55 19.12 -3.79
C GLY A 37 9.87 19.16 -2.42
N GLY A 38 10.52 19.62 -1.34
CA GLY A 38 9.83 19.83 -0.05
C GLY A 38 10.70 19.72 1.19
N ARG A 39 10.26 18.91 2.16
CA ARG A 39 10.91 18.73 3.45
C ARG A 39 11.04 17.25 3.79
N ALA A 40 12.20 16.86 4.31
CA ALA A 40 12.53 15.48 4.65
C ALA A 40 13.17 15.39 6.04
N TRP A 41 13.31 14.19 6.58
CA TRP A 41 14.18 13.95 7.73
C TRP A 41 15.65 14.24 7.37
N PRO A 42 16.48 14.61 8.37
CA PRO A 42 17.93 14.68 8.18
C PRO A 42 18.50 13.28 7.92
N GLU A 43 19.69 13.21 7.31
CA GLU A 43 20.44 11.96 7.28
C GLU A 43 20.90 11.59 8.71
N PRO A 44 20.92 10.28 9.08
CA PRO A 44 20.64 9.11 8.24
C PRO A 44 19.17 8.68 8.21
N GLU A 45 18.29 9.37 8.94
CA GLU A 45 16.89 8.94 9.15
C GLU A 45 16.08 8.92 7.85
N ARG A 46 16.43 9.79 6.89
CA ARG A 46 15.76 9.93 5.60
C ARG A 46 15.59 8.61 4.85
N GLY A 47 16.56 7.70 4.93
CA GLY A 47 16.52 6.40 4.24
C GLY A 47 15.76 5.29 4.99
N SER A 48 15.37 5.51 6.25
CA SER A 48 14.76 4.47 7.09
C SER A 48 13.41 4.86 7.69
N VAL A 49 13.08 6.16 7.70
CA VAL A 49 11.86 6.68 8.30
C VAL A 49 11.01 7.34 7.21
N PRO A 50 10.02 6.62 6.64
CA PRO A 50 9.12 7.22 5.67
C PRO A 50 8.18 8.24 6.34
N VAL A 51 7.75 9.23 5.55
CA VAL A 51 6.85 10.30 5.97
C VAL A 51 5.48 10.19 5.31
N THR A 52 5.39 9.42 4.22
CA THR A 52 4.15 9.10 3.52
C THR A 52 4.18 7.68 3.02
N PHE A 53 3.00 7.16 2.73
CA PHE A 53 2.82 5.87 2.09
C PHE A 53 1.68 5.95 1.08
N SER A 54 1.80 5.23 -0.03
CA SER A 54 0.72 5.06 -1.01
C SER A 54 0.44 3.60 -1.26
N LEU A 55 -0.85 3.24 -1.33
CA LEU A 55 -1.31 1.87 -1.53
C LEU A 55 -2.22 1.81 -2.76
N ALA A 56 -1.85 0.99 -3.73
CA ALA A 56 -2.71 0.64 -4.85
C ALA A 56 -3.26 -0.78 -4.66
N ALA A 57 -4.58 -0.93 -4.82
CA ALA A 57 -5.26 -2.20 -4.65
C ALA A 57 -6.39 -2.36 -5.66
N ARG A 58 -6.67 -3.60 -6.05
CA ARG A 58 -7.73 -3.95 -7.00
C ARG A 58 -8.69 -4.96 -6.38
N LYS A 59 -9.98 -4.83 -6.70
CA LYS A 59 -10.96 -5.86 -6.37
C LYS A 59 -10.62 -7.15 -7.12
N ALA A 60 -10.51 -8.25 -6.39
CA ALA A 60 -10.34 -9.56 -7.01
C ALA A 60 -11.66 -9.95 -7.70
N VAL A 61 -11.61 -10.20 -9.02
CA VAL A 61 -12.74 -10.81 -9.72
C VAL A 61 -12.66 -12.32 -9.47
N ARG A 62 -13.60 -12.83 -8.69
CA ARG A 62 -13.76 -14.28 -8.56
C ARG A 62 -14.54 -14.77 -9.77
N LEU A 63 -13.86 -15.45 -10.69
CA LEU A 63 -14.55 -16.22 -11.72
C LEU A 63 -15.24 -17.38 -10.99
N LEU A 64 -16.57 -17.40 -11.02
CA LEU A 64 -17.33 -18.58 -10.64
C LEU A 64 -17.06 -19.63 -11.72
N THR A 65 -16.24 -20.63 -11.42
CA THR A 65 -16.16 -21.83 -12.25
C THR A 65 -17.54 -22.48 -12.20
N SER A 66 -18.31 -22.33 -13.28
CA SER A 66 -19.52 -23.10 -13.47
C SER A 66 -19.11 -24.57 -13.51
N GLY A 67 -19.52 -25.35 -12.50
CA GLY A 67 -19.28 -26.79 -12.49
C GLY A 67 -19.93 -27.42 -13.71
N ALA A 68 -19.15 -28.11 -14.53
CA ALA A 68 -19.71 -29.02 -15.51
C ALA A 68 -20.41 -30.18 -14.76
N PRO A 69 -21.62 -30.62 -15.17
CA PRO A 69 -22.27 -31.74 -14.54
C PRO A 69 -21.40 -33.01 -14.69
N GLN A 70 -21.17 -33.68 -13.57
CA GLN A 70 -20.44 -34.95 -13.53
C GLN A 70 -21.28 -36.03 -14.25
N PRO A 71 -20.76 -36.72 -15.28
CA PRO A 71 -21.54 -37.75 -15.96
C PRO A 71 -21.81 -38.89 -14.99
N ALA A 72 -23.09 -39.26 -14.88
CA ALA A 72 -23.55 -40.37 -14.04
C ALA A 72 -22.82 -41.66 -14.44
N GLN A 73 -22.12 -42.27 -13.47
CA GLN A 73 -21.59 -43.61 -13.63
C GLN A 73 -22.77 -44.59 -13.75
N ARG A 74 -22.79 -45.34 -14.85
CA ARG A 74 -23.70 -46.47 -15.10
C ARG A 74 -23.11 -47.76 -14.55
#